data_AF-A0A1E4RDY5-F1
#
_entry.id   AF-A0A1E4RDY5-F1
#
_cell.length_a   1.000
_cell.length_b   1.000
_cell.length_c   1.000
_cell.angle_alpha   90.00
_cell.angle_beta   90.00
_cell.angle_gamma   90.00
#
_symmetry.space_group_name_H-M   'P 1'
#
loop_
_entity.id
_entity.type
_entity.pdbx_description
1 polymer ?
#
loop_
_entity_poly.entity_id
_entity_poly.type
_entity_poly.pdbx_seq_one_letter_code
_entity_poly.pdbx_strand_id
1 'polypeptide(L)'
;MSNYLDIDAIENASELLNSTLQSKGYISTPLLFNSINWNDLVTDDNLKNLEITEEIYNNDKNFINIIYSLQKSIERHQSQSKSFNKMIMSKDSKIESLSKQVESLQAKLNDLQLKNNQFEAIDKNQLQIKIHDLNKLNKLQNNDLVKLKNWCNDLKIKYNVELKRKNIEISQLKNQILENRKLSNTDINSNLILDNDPIIDNSGPQQDSSNAVIEQHEDILNQLTDLITKLMKENSKFSKFIKILNEYISNLNLQIFNKNSQNLNLINLTNPSKIIDLNQIVNDDSDELESFEILSKPLINNVYKNFHYLNDLINSIDSQIDSTSSDPTISKLRQENDILYSNWQSAIKALEDWKSYEQFKSN
;
A
#
# COMPACT_ATOMS: atom_id res chain seq x y z
N MET A 1 7.73 40.90 87.19
CA MET A 1 7.17 41.11 85.83
C MET A 1 7.00 39.73 85.23
N SER A 2 5.80 39.16 85.33
CA SER A 2 5.46 37.86 84.78
C SER A 2 5.19 38.07 83.29
N ASN A 3 6.12 37.65 82.44
CA ASN A 3 5.83 37.46 81.02
C ASN A 3 4.70 36.43 80.97
N TYR A 4 3.55 36.86 80.43
CA TYR A 4 2.38 36.01 80.23
C TYR A 4 2.75 34.96 79.18
N LEU A 5 3.31 33.84 79.62
CA LEU A 5 3.59 32.69 78.76
C LEU A 5 2.24 32.13 78.31
N ASP A 6 2.00 32.12 77.01
CA ASP A 6 0.73 31.69 76.39
C ASP A 6 0.65 30.16 76.37
N ILE A 7 0.34 29.58 77.54
CA ILE A 7 0.26 28.12 77.75
C ILE A 7 -0.82 27.51 76.84
N ASP A 8 -1.92 28.24 76.59
CA ASP A 8 -3.01 27.84 75.70
C ASP A 8 -2.51 27.58 74.27
N ALA A 9 -1.49 28.29 73.81
CA ALA A 9 -0.89 28.05 72.50
C ALA A 9 -0.14 26.72 72.41
N ILE A 10 0.54 26.29 73.49
CA ILE A 10 1.19 24.96 73.55
C ILE A 10 0.11 23.88 73.67
N GLU A 11 -0.94 24.12 74.44
CA GLU A 11 -2.04 23.15 74.63
C GLU A 11 -2.72 22.84 73.29
N ASN A 12 -3.19 23.87 72.59
CA ASN A 12 -3.81 23.72 71.27
C ASN A 12 -2.86 23.06 70.25
N ALA A 13 -1.57 23.43 70.26
CA ALA A 13 -0.59 22.85 69.35
C ALA A 13 -0.29 21.37 69.68
N SER A 14 -0.27 21.02 70.97
CA SER A 14 -0.07 19.66 71.46
C SER A 14 -1.25 18.75 71.13
N GLU A 15 -2.49 19.24 71.27
CA GLU A 15 -3.69 18.51 70.91
C GLU A 15 -3.78 18.26 69.40
N LEU A 16 -3.49 19.27 68.59
CA LEU A 16 -3.45 19.13 67.13
C LEU A 16 -2.36 18.14 66.69
N LEU A 17 -1.18 18.19 67.32
CA LEU A 17 -0.09 17.26 67.03
C LEU A 17 -0.45 15.84 67.43
N ASN A 18 -0.95 15.64 68.65
CA ASN A 18 -1.33 14.32 69.17
C ASN A 18 -2.48 13.70 68.37
N SER A 19 -3.52 14.46 68.04
CA SER A 19 -4.63 13.98 67.19
C SER A 19 -4.13 13.60 65.79
N THR A 20 -3.20 14.37 65.22
CA THR A 20 -2.65 14.05 63.89
C THR A 20 -1.71 12.84 63.93
N LEU A 21 -0.91 12.68 64.97
CA LEU A 21 -0.03 11.52 65.13
C LEU A 21 -0.81 10.23 65.42
N GLN A 22 -1.86 10.30 66.26
CA GLN A 22 -2.74 9.17 66.55
C GLN A 22 -3.58 8.77 65.34
N SER A 23 -4.19 9.72 64.64
CA SER A 23 -4.99 9.42 63.43
C SER A 23 -4.16 8.77 62.32
N LYS A 24 -2.86 9.08 62.26
CA LYS A 24 -1.91 8.43 61.34
C LYS A 24 -1.26 7.16 61.91
N GLY A 25 -1.58 6.79 63.14
CA GLY A 25 -1.08 5.58 63.80
C GLY A 25 0.40 5.62 64.18
N TYR A 26 1.02 6.82 64.26
CA TYR A 26 2.43 6.94 64.65
C TYR A 26 2.64 6.73 66.15
N ILE A 27 1.65 7.05 66.97
CA ILE A 27 1.67 6.88 68.43
C ILE A 27 0.35 6.30 68.93
N SER A 28 0.41 5.46 69.96
CA SER A 28 -0.77 4.90 70.63
C SER A 28 -1.17 5.71 71.87
N THR A 29 -0.24 6.46 72.45
CA THR A 29 -0.42 7.28 73.64
C THR A 29 -0.10 8.74 73.31
N PRO A 30 -0.85 9.72 73.84
CA PRO A 30 -0.57 11.13 73.60
C PRO A 30 0.79 11.53 74.19
N LEU A 31 1.50 12.41 73.51
CA LEU A 31 2.71 13.04 74.02
C LEU A 31 2.31 14.05 75.09
N LEU A 32 2.93 13.92 76.27
CA LEU A 32 2.74 14.80 77.41
C LEU A 32 3.88 15.84 77.43
N PHE A 33 3.54 17.09 77.75
CA PHE A 33 4.48 18.21 77.76
C PHE A 33 4.63 18.77 79.17
N ASN A 34 5.84 19.21 79.53
CA ASN A 34 6.14 19.66 80.89
C ASN A 34 5.39 20.94 81.27
N SER A 35 5.05 21.78 80.29
CA SER A 35 4.34 23.05 80.49
C SER A 35 2.83 22.87 80.74
N ILE A 36 2.26 21.68 80.46
CA ILE A 36 0.82 21.41 80.53
C ILE A 36 0.51 20.24 81.47
N ASN A 37 1.23 19.12 81.30
CA ASN A 37 0.96 17.86 81.99
C ASN A 37 1.90 17.60 83.17
N TRP A 38 2.45 18.66 83.79
CA TRP A 38 3.38 18.54 84.91
C TRP A 38 2.83 17.65 86.05
N ASN A 39 1.54 17.80 86.35
CA ASN A 39 0.86 17.02 87.39
C ASN A 39 0.78 15.51 87.07
N ASP A 40 0.76 15.14 85.79
CA ASP A 40 0.72 13.75 85.34
C ASP A 40 2.12 13.14 85.21
N LEU A 41 3.15 13.99 85.06
CA LEU A 41 4.55 13.60 84.84
C LEU A 41 5.36 13.48 86.13
N VAL A 42 4.93 14.13 87.22
CA VAL A 42 5.64 14.12 88.51
C VAL A 42 5.03 13.10 89.47
N THR A 43 5.81 12.08 89.84
CA THR A 43 5.43 11.08 90.85
C THR A 43 5.88 11.43 92.28
N ASP A 44 6.78 12.41 92.44
CA ASP A 44 7.37 12.79 93.73
C ASP A 44 6.72 14.05 94.33
N ASP A 45 6.21 13.92 95.57
CA ASP A 45 5.48 14.98 96.30
C ASP A 45 6.30 16.27 96.54
N ASN A 46 7.64 16.20 96.48
CA ASN A 46 8.54 17.33 96.75
C ASN A 46 8.74 18.28 95.53
N LEU A 47 8.25 17.92 94.34
CA LEU A 47 8.43 18.68 93.09
C LEU A 47 7.15 19.35 92.56
N LYS A 48 6.05 19.27 93.34
CA LYS A 48 4.70 19.73 92.94
C LYS A 48 4.55 21.25 92.80
N ASN A 49 5.52 22.04 93.27
CA ASN A 49 5.44 23.51 93.31
C ASN A 49 6.48 24.22 92.42
N LEU A 50 6.94 23.58 91.34
CA LEU A 50 7.82 24.24 90.36
C LEU A 50 7.02 25.14 89.42
N GLU A 51 7.38 26.42 89.37
CA GLU A 51 6.81 27.38 88.41
C GLU A 51 7.33 27.10 87.00
N ILE A 52 6.44 27.20 86.00
CA ILE A 52 6.80 27.05 84.59
C ILE A 52 7.80 28.16 84.23
N THR A 53 9.04 27.76 83.93
CA THR A 53 10.07 28.70 83.47
C THR A 53 9.95 28.91 81.96
N GLU A 54 10.42 30.07 81.50
CA GLU A 54 10.45 30.42 80.06
C GLU A 54 11.32 29.42 79.25
N GLU A 55 12.29 28.77 79.88
CA GLU A 55 13.09 27.70 79.27
C GLU A 55 12.26 26.42 79.03
N ILE A 56 11.43 26.01 79.99
CA ILE A 56 10.57 24.82 79.85
C ILE A 56 9.53 25.04 78.74
N TYR A 57 8.90 26.21 78.74
CA TYR A 57 7.96 26.62 77.69
C TYR A 57 8.61 26.61 76.29
N ASN A 58 9.79 27.22 76.15
CA ASN A 58 10.50 27.25 74.88
C ASN A 58 10.98 25.87 74.43
N ASN A 59 11.35 24.98 75.36
CA ASN A 59 11.70 23.60 75.05
C ASN A 59 10.50 22.83 74.50
N ASP A 60 9.33 22.90 75.12
CA ASP A 60 8.10 22.25 74.63
C ASP A 60 7.69 22.78 73.26
N LYS A 61 7.74 24.11 73.08
CA LYS A 61 7.51 24.76 71.78
C LYS A 61 8.48 24.26 70.70
N ASN A 62 9.76 24.12 71.02
CA ASN A 62 10.77 23.60 70.09
C ASN A 62 10.51 22.13 69.76
N PHE A 63 10.15 21.31 70.75
CA PHE A 63 9.78 19.90 70.54
C PHE A 63 8.57 19.77 69.60
N ILE A 64 7.49 20.50 69.86
CA ILE A 64 6.30 20.52 69.01
C ILE A 64 6.68 20.93 67.58
N ASN A 65 7.47 21.98 67.42
CA ASN A 65 7.91 22.44 66.10
C ASN A 65 8.77 21.41 65.35
N ILE A 66 9.67 20.73 66.06
CA ILE A 66 10.49 19.65 65.48
C ILE A 66 9.60 18.51 64.99
N ILE A 67 8.70 18.01 65.84
CA ILE A 67 7.82 16.89 65.48
C ILE A 67 6.91 17.27 64.32
N TYR A 68 6.32 18.48 64.34
CA TYR A 68 5.49 18.97 63.25
C TYR A 68 6.29 19.11 61.93
N SER A 69 7.52 19.60 62.00
CA SER A 69 8.39 19.71 60.82
C SER A 69 8.74 18.34 60.23
N LEU A 70 9.00 17.34 61.08
CA LEU A 70 9.28 15.96 60.69
C LEU A 70 8.04 15.33 60.05
N GLN A 71 6.86 15.52 60.64
CA GLN A 71 5.61 15.02 60.09
C GLN A 71 5.36 15.60 58.68
N LYS A 72 5.52 16.91 58.52
CA LYS A 72 5.38 17.58 57.22
C LYS A 72 6.41 17.08 56.20
N SER A 73 7.63 16.76 56.64
CA SER A 73 8.65 16.14 55.80
C SER A 73 8.25 14.74 55.34
N ILE A 74 7.75 13.90 56.26
CA ILE A 74 7.25 12.55 55.94
C ILE A 74 6.10 12.62 54.95
N GLU A 75 5.14 13.53 55.14
CA GLU A 75 4.02 13.72 54.21
C GLU A 75 4.47 14.14 52.82
N ARG A 76 5.43 15.07 52.72
CA ARG A 76 6.04 15.47 51.45
C ARG A 76 6.75 14.29 50.79
N HIS A 77 7.49 13.50 51.55
CA HIS A 77 8.18 12.32 51.02
C HIS A 77 7.18 11.26 50.53
N GLN A 78 6.10 11.01 51.27
CA GLN A 78 5.04 10.08 50.86
C GLN A 78 4.32 10.55 49.59
N SER A 79 4.02 11.85 49.47
CA SER A 79 3.38 12.39 48.26
C SER A 79 4.31 12.32 47.05
N GLN A 80 5.60 12.62 47.23
CA GLN A 80 6.63 12.47 46.20
C GLN A 80 6.79 11.00 45.78
N SER A 81 6.88 10.07 46.74
CA SER A 81 6.97 8.63 46.47
C SER A 81 5.77 8.12 45.68
N LYS A 82 4.54 8.54 46.03
CA LYS A 82 3.33 8.20 45.26
C LYS A 82 3.39 8.74 43.83
N SER A 83 3.85 9.97 43.64
CA SER A 83 4.03 10.58 42.30
C SER A 83 5.07 9.82 41.48
N PHE A 84 6.21 9.49 42.09
CA PHE A 84 7.28 8.75 41.45
C PHE A 84 6.85 7.34 41.03
N ASN A 85 6.13 6.62 41.91
CA ASN A 85 5.58 5.30 41.58
C ASN A 85 4.59 5.36 40.41
N LYS A 86 3.72 6.39 40.36
CA LYS A 86 2.83 6.60 39.20
C LYS A 86 3.62 6.85 37.90
N MET A 87 4.70 7.62 37.97
CA MET A 87 5.56 7.86 36.81
C MET A 87 6.27 6.59 36.36
N ILE A 88 6.77 5.77 37.29
CA ILE A 88 7.37 4.46 36.98
C ILE A 88 6.34 3.57 36.27
N MET A 89 5.14 3.41 36.82
CA MET A 89 4.09 2.59 36.20
C MET A 89 3.74 3.06 34.78
N SER A 90 3.67 4.37 34.56
CA SER A 90 3.44 4.94 33.23
C SER A 90 4.59 4.63 32.26
N LYS A 91 5.84 4.74 32.73
CA LYS A 91 7.03 4.39 31.94
C LYS A 91 7.09 2.90 31.62
N ASP A 92 6.80 2.03 32.58
CA ASP A 92 6.77 0.57 32.38
C ASP A 92 5.72 0.16 31.36
N SER A 93 4.51 0.74 31.42
CA SER A 93 3.48 0.53 30.41
C SER A 93 3.93 0.97 29.01
N LYS A 94 4.64 2.10 28.92
CA LYS A 94 5.21 2.55 27.65
C LYS A 94 6.31 1.62 27.15
N ILE A 95 7.19 1.14 28.02
CA ILE A 95 8.23 0.15 27.69
C ILE A 95 7.58 -1.12 27.14
N GLU A 96 6.54 -1.63 27.79
CA GLU A 96 5.81 -2.82 27.32
C GLU A 96 5.19 -2.60 25.93
N SER A 97 4.56 -1.45 25.71
CA SER A 97 3.98 -1.09 24.39
C SER A 97 5.04 -1.02 23.28
N LEU A 98 6.21 -0.45 23.59
CA LEU A 98 7.32 -0.35 22.65
C LEU A 98 7.95 -1.71 22.39
N SER A 99 8.08 -2.57 23.41
CA SER A 99 8.56 -3.94 23.25
C SER A 99 7.68 -4.73 22.29
N LYS A 100 6.35 -4.65 22.46
CA LYS A 100 5.39 -5.30 21.56
C LYS A 100 5.50 -4.77 20.12
N GLN A 101 5.70 -3.46 19.96
CA GLN A 101 5.93 -2.87 18.63
C GLN A 101 7.22 -3.39 17.99
N VAL A 102 8.31 -3.44 18.74
CA VAL A 102 9.60 -3.98 18.27
C VAL A 102 9.45 -5.44 17.85
N GLU A 103 8.80 -6.28 18.66
CA GLU A 103 8.51 -7.68 18.31
C GLU A 103 7.69 -7.79 17.02
N SER A 104 6.64 -6.96 16.87
CA SER A 104 5.81 -6.97 15.66
C SER A 104 6.59 -6.53 14.41
N LEU A 105 7.48 -5.55 14.54
CA LEU A 105 8.34 -5.08 13.45
C LEU A 105 9.40 -6.13 13.09
N GLN A 106 9.98 -6.79 14.10
CA GLN A 106 10.91 -7.89 13.91
C GLN A 106 10.25 -9.05 13.15
N ALA A 107 9.02 -9.41 13.51
CA ALA A 107 8.25 -10.44 12.81
C ALA A 107 7.95 -10.07 11.36
N LYS A 108 7.54 -8.82 11.10
CA LYS A 108 7.34 -8.31 9.72
C LYS A 108 8.63 -8.31 8.90
N LEU A 109 9.74 -7.91 9.51
CA LEU A 109 11.04 -7.88 8.84
C LEU A 109 11.49 -9.30 8.46
N ASN A 110 11.31 -10.27 9.36
CA ASN A 110 11.60 -11.68 9.08
C ASN A 110 10.73 -12.23 7.94
N ASP A 111 9.42 -11.91 7.91
CA ASP A 111 8.52 -12.34 6.84
C ASP A 111 8.92 -11.75 5.48
N LEU A 112 9.25 -10.45 5.44
CA LEU A 112 9.75 -9.80 4.23
C LEU A 112 11.09 -10.40 3.75
N GLN A 113 12.00 -10.70 4.68
CA GLN A 113 13.28 -11.31 4.35
C GLN A 113 13.11 -12.73 3.78
N LEU A 114 12.19 -13.52 4.36
CA LEU A 114 11.84 -14.84 3.81
C LEU A 114 11.24 -14.74 2.42
N LYS A 115 10.30 -13.82 2.19
CA LYS A 115 9.71 -13.57 0.86
C LYS A 115 10.76 -13.13 -0.15
N ASN A 116 11.67 -12.24 0.22
CA ASN A 116 12.75 -11.80 -0.67
C ASN A 116 13.68 -12.96 -1.02
N ASN A 117 14.08 -13.77 -0.03
CA ASN A 117 14.91 -14.95 -0.28
C ASN A 117 14.22 -15.98 -1.19
N GLN A 118 12.90 -16.18 -1.02
CA GLN A 118 12.12 -17.05 -1.91
C GLN A 118 12.04 -16.51 -3.33
N PHE A 119 11.79 -15.20 -3.47
CA PHE A 119 11.77 -14.52 -4.77
C PHE A 119 13.12 -14.61 -5.47
N GLU A 120 14.22 -14.30 -4.77
CA GLU A 120 15.57 -14.42 -5.31
C GLU A 120 15.91 -15.87 -5.70
N ALA A 121 15.52 -16.86 -4.90
CA ALA A 121 15.82 -18.25 -5.20
C ALA A 121 15.00 -18.83 -6.36
N ILE A 122 13.71 -18.45 -6.47
CA ILE A 122 12.81 -19.02 -7.48
C ILE A 122 12.94 -18.25 -8.79
N ASP A 123 12.75 -16.93 -8.77
CA ASP A 123 12.66 -16.15 -10.01
C ASP A 123 14.03 -16.05 -10.69
N LYS A 124 15.11 -15.84 -9.94
CA LYS A 124 16.45 -15.74 -10.54
C LYS A 124 16.88 -17.05 -11.19
N ASN A 125 16.61 -18.20 -10.55
CA ASN A 125 16.93 -19.50 -11.11
C ASN A 125 16.06 -19.81 -12.34
N GLN A 126 14.76 -19.54 -12.28
CA GLN A 126 13.87 -19.72 -13.43
C GLN A 126 14.26 -18.81 -14.60
N LEU A 127 14.60 -17.55 -14.34
CA LEU A 127 15.12 -16.60 -15.33
C LEU A 127 16.44 -17.09 -15.92
N GLN A 128 17.36 -17.60 -15.10
CA GLN A 128 18.63 -18.15 -15.59
C GLN A 128 18.43 -19.38 -16.48
N ILE A 129 17.53 -20.29 -16.12
CA ILE A 129 17.17 -21.44 -16.95
C ILE A 129 16.60 -20.96 -18.29
N LYS A 130 15.65 -20.01 -18.26
CA LYS A 130 15.04 -19.47 -19.48
C LYS A 130 16.06 -18.76 -20.37
N ILE A 131 16.99 -18.00 -19.79
CA ILE A 131 18.10 -17.36 -20.51
C ILE A 131 19.02 -18.42 -21.14
N HIS A 132 19.31 -19.50 -20.42
CA HIS A 132 20.12 -20.59 -20.95
C HIS A 132 19.44 -21.27 -22.15
N ASP A 133 18.15 -21.58 -22.03
CA ASP A 133 17.36 -22.21 -23.10
C ASP A 133 17.25 -21.33 -24.34
N LEU A 134 16.96 -20.03 -24.15
CA LEU A 134 16.92 -19.06 -25.24
C LEU A 134 18.28 -18.91 -25.92
N ASN A 135 19.38 -18.90 -25.17
CA ASN A 135 20.73 -18.87 -25.75
C ASN A 135 21.05 -20.14 -26.53
N LYS A 136 20.61 -21.31 -26.06
CA LYS A 136 20.76 -22.57 -26.78
C LYS A 136 19.96 -22.57 -28.08
N LEU A 137 18.71 -22.08 -28.04
CA LEU A 137 17.87 -21.94 -29.23
C LEU A 137 18.48 -20.97 -30.24
N ASN A 138 18.95 -19.80 -29.81
CA ASN A 138 19.61 -18.82 -30.67
C ASN A 138 20.86 -19.41 -31.36
N LYS A 139 21.66 -20.20 -30.62
CA LYS A 139 22.82 -20.90 -31.21
C LYS A 139 22.41 -21.89 -32.29
N LEU A 140 21.34 -22.67 -32.05
CA LEU A 140 20.81 -23.61 -33.04
C LEU A 140 20.29 -22.88 -34.29
N GLN A 141 19.46 -21.85 -34.10
CA GLN A 141 18.92 -21.05 -35.19
C GLN A 141 20.04 -20.38 -36.01
N ASN A 142 21.07 -19.85 -35.35
CA ASN A 142 22.22 -19.27 -36.04
C ASN A 142 22.97 -20.32 -36.89
N ASN A 143 23.15 -21.53 -36.36
CA ASN A 143 23.76 -22.63 -37.12
C ASN A 143 22.91 -23.01 -38.34
N ASP A 144 21.59 -23.04 -38.20
CA ASP A 144 20.67 -23.35 -39.31
C ASP A 144 20.66 -22.23 -40.35
N LEU A 145 20.72 -20.97 -39.95
CA LEU A 145 20.89 -19.84 -40.87
C LEU A 145 22.21 -19.92 -41.66
N VAL A 146 23.30 -20.31 -41.02
CA VAL A 146 24.60 -20.52 -41.70
C VAL A 146 24.50 -21.65 -42.72
N LYS A 147 23.86 -22.77 -42.36
CA LYS A 147 23.62 -23.88 -43.30
C LYS A 147 22.76 -23.45 -44.49
N LEU A 148 21.67 -22.72 -44.23
CA LEU A 148 20.76 -22.24 -45.28
C LEU A 148 21.47 -21.27 -46.22
N LYS A 149 22.29 -20.36 -45.68
CA LYS A 149 23.12 -19.43 -46.45
C LYS A 149 24.09 -20.17 -47.36
N ASN A 150 24.77 -21.19 -46.84
CA ASN A 150 25.69 -22.00 -47.63
C ASN A 150 24.94 -22.75 -48.73
N TRP A 151 23.78 -23.34 -48.43
CA TRP A 151 22.94 -24.03 -49.41
C TRP A 151 22.44 -23.10 -50.52
N CYS A 152 22.00 -21.88 -50.18
CA CYS A 152 21.62 -20.86 -51.16
C CYS A 152 22.80 -20.45 -52.06
N ASN A 153 24.00 -20.31 -51.48
CA ASN A 153 25.21 -20.03 -52.25
C ASN A 153 25.54 -21.18 -53.21
N ASP A 154 25.48 -22.43 -52.75
CA ASP A 154 25.74 -23.61 -53.58
C ASP A 154 24.73 -23.71 -54.73
N LEU A 155 23.45 -23.45 -54.46
CA LEU A 155 22.39 -23.44 -55.48
C LEU A 155 22.63 -22.34 -56.50
N LYS A 156 22.99 -21.13 -56.05
CA LYS A 156 23.33 -20.01 -56.94
C LYS A 156 24.53 -20.33 -57.83
N ILE A 157 25.56 -20.98 -57.29
CA ILE A 157 26.73 -21.43 -58.06
C ILE A 157 26.32 -22.47 -59.10
N LYS A 158 25.55 -23.50 -58.70
CA LYS A 158 25.05 -24.55 -59.61
C LYS A 158 24.24 -23.95 -60.75
N TYR A 159 23.30 -23.06 -60.45
CA TYR A 159 22.49 -22.36 -61.45
C TYR A 159 23.35 -21.54 -62.43
N ASN A 160 24.34 -20.79 -61.92
CA ASN A 160 25.24 -20.03 -62.77
C ASN A 160 26.08 -20.92 -63.71
N VAL A 161 26.52 -22.09 -63.22
CA VAL A 161 27.24 -23.07 -64.05
C VAL A 161 26.31 -23.64 -65.13
N GLU A 162 25.08 -23.99 -64.78
CA GLU A 162 24.09 -24.51 -65.71
C GLU A 162 23.72 -23.49 -66.79
N LEU A 163 23.53 -22.22 -66.41
CA LEU A 163 23.26 -21.13 -67.33
C LEU A 163 24.43 -20.90 -68.30
N LYS A 164 25.68 -20.97 -67.81
CA LYS A 164 26.88 -20.94 -68.68
C LYS A 164 26.91 -22.13 -69.63
N ARG A 165 26.58 -23.34 -69.16
CA ARG A 165 26.51 -24.56 -69.99
C ARG A 165 25.45 -24.42 -71.08
N LYS A 166 24.26 -23.95 -70.74
CA LYS A 166 23.17 -23.68 -71.70
C LYS A 166 23.54 -22.60 -72.71
N ASN A 167 24.24 -21.54 -72.29
CA ASN A 167 24.75 -20.54 -73.23
C ASN A 167 25.79 -21.10 -74.21
N ILE A 168 26.66 -22.00 -73.75
CA ILE A 168 27.61 -22.71 -74.64
C ILE A 168 26.85 -23.61 -75.62
N GLU A 169 25.86 -24.37 -75.15
CA GLU A 169 25.01 -25.22 -75.98
C GLU A 169 24.26 -24.39 -77.04
N ILE A 170 23.66 -23.26 -76.67
CA ILE A 170 23.04 -22.31 -77.60
C ILE A 170 24.06 -21.79 -78.62
N SER A 171 25.29 -21.47 -78.18
CA SER A 171 26.34 -20.99 -79.08
C SER A 171 26.80 -22.09 -80.06
N GLN A 172 26.88 -23.34 -79.61
CA GLN A 172 27.19 -24.50 -80.44
C GLN A 172 26.09 -24.76 -81.47
N LEU A 173 24.83 -24.78 -81.05
CA LEU A 173 23.67 -24.93 -81.94
C LEU A 173 23.60 -23.79 -82.96
N LYS A 174 23.87 -22.55 -82.53
CA LYS A 174 23.96 -21.40 -83.43
C LYS A 174 25.07 -21.58 -84.47
N ASN A 175 26.24 -22.05 -84.06
CA ASN A 175 27.35 -22.32 -84.98
C ASN A 175 27.02 -23.47 -85.95
N GLN A 176 26.39 -24.55 -85.48
CA GLN A 176 25.92 -25.64 -86.34
C GLN A 176 24.90 -25.17 -87.38
N ILE A 177 23.95 -24.30 -86.99
CA ILE A 177 23.00 -23.69 -87.94
C ILE A 177 23.74 -22.83 -88.97
N LEU A 178 24.73 -22.04 -88.54
CA LEU A 178 25.53 -21.22 -89.45
C LEU A 178 26.38 -22.07 -90.39
N GLU A 179 26.97 -23.17 -89.92
CA GLU A 179 27.70 -24.14 -90.74
C GLU A 179 26.77 -24.85 -91.73
N ASN A 180 25.60 -25.30 -91.30
CA ASN A 180 24.58 -25.90 -92.19
C ASN A 180 24.08 -24.92 -93.26
N ARG A 181 23.96 -23.62 -92.93
CA ARG A 181 23.67 -22.58 -93.93
C ARG A 181 24.83 -22.35 -94.89
N LYS A 182 26.08 -22.43 -94.42
CA LYS A 182 27.27 -22.33 -95.30
C LYS A 182 27.38 -23.53 -96.24
N LEU A 183 27.04 -24.74 -95.78
CA LEU A 183 26.96 -25.94 -96.64
C LEU A 183 25.77 -25.90 -97.61
N SER A 184 24.64 -25.30 -97.22
CA SER A 184 23.47 -25.11 -98.11
C SER A 184 23.69 -24.02 -99.17
N ASN A 185 24.76 -23.23 -99.08
CA ASN A 185 25.11 -22.19 -100.05
C ASN A 185 26.22 -22.63 -101.02
N THR A 186 26.69 -23.88 -100.96
CA THR A 186 27.77 -24.35 -101.83
C THR A 186 27.35 -25.23 -103.00
N ASP A 187 26.08 -25.59 -103.13
CA ASP A 187 25.61 -26.23 -104.36
C ASP A 187 24.20 -25.75 -104.71
N ILE A 188 23.97 -25.62 -106.01
CA ILE A 188 22.69 -25.33 -106.72
C ILE A 188 22.57 -23.88 -107.21
N ASN A 189 23.19 -23.68 -108.38
CA ASN A 189 22.58 -22.93 -109.47
C ASN A 189 21.10 -23.32 -109.65
N SER A 190 20.25 -22.30 -109.64
CA SER A 190 19.01 -22.16 -110.42
C SER A 190 18.17 -23.43 -110.65
N ASN A 191 17.08 -23.56 -109.90
CA ASN A 191 15.71 -23.50 -110.45
C ASN A 191 14.67 -23.70 -109.34
N LEU A 192 13.82 -22.67 -109.18
CA LEU A 192 12.35 -22.69 -109.05
C LEU A 192 11.64 -23.76 -108.19
N ILE A 193 10.55 -23.28 -107.54
CA ILE A 193 9.42 -23.98 -106.88
C ILE A 193 9.58 -23.99 -105.35
N LEU A 194 8.66 -23.53 -104.50
CA LEU A 194 7.28 -23.03 -104.62
C LEU A 194 6.99 -22.21 -103.36
N ASP A 195 5.97 -21.36 -103.42
CA ASP A 195 5.27 -20.79 -102.26
C ASP A 195 5.13 -21.82 -101.13
N ASN A 196 5.76 -21.53 -100.00
CA ASN A 196 5.44 -22.17 -98.73
C ASN A 196 5.45 -21.06 -97.70
N ASP A 197 4.32 -20.34 -97.63
CA ASP A 197 3.97 -19.61 -96.43
C ASP A 197 3.99 -20.61 -95.27
N PRO A 198 4.83 -20.45 -94.23
CA PRO A 198 4.66 -21.22 -93.03
C PRO A 198 3.34 -20.76 -92.39
N ILE A 199 2.27 -21.53 -92.61
CA ILE A 199 1.10 -21.53 -91.75
C ILE A 199 1.63 -21.91 -90.36
N ILE A 200 1.86 -20.91 -89.52
CA ILE A 200 1.96 -21.11 -88.08
C ILE A 200 0.55 -21.45 -87.62
N ASP A 201 0.25 -22.74 -87.67
CA ASP A 201 -0.93 -23.33 -87.06
C ASP A 201 -0.76 -23.26 -85.54
N ASN A 202 -1.36 -22.23 -84.93
CA ASN A 202 -1.46 -22.06 -83.49
C ASN A 202 -2.74 -22.72 -82.93
N SER A 203 -3.25 -23.77 -83.58
CA SER A 203 -4.35 -24.60 -83.07
C SER A 203 -3.88 -25.83 -82.29
N GLY A 204 -2.77 -25.71 -81.56
CA GLY A 204 -2.60 -26.52 -80.35
C GLY A 204 -3.59 -26.02 -79.28
N PRO A 205 -4.16 -26.89 -78.44
CA PRO A 205 -5.04 -26.43 -77.37
C PRO A 205 -4.22 -25.51 -76.47
N GLN A 206 -4.47 -24.19 -76.55
CA GLN A 206 -4.17 -23.31 -75.44
C GLN A 206 -5.02 -23.83 -74.28
N GLN A 207 -4.39 -24.69 -73.48
CA GLN A 207 -4.93 -25.14 -72.23
C GLN A 207 -5.44 -23.92 -71.47
N ASP A 208 -6.64 -24.07 -70.92
CA ASP A 208 -7.43 -23.14 -70.10
C ASP A 208 -6.73 -22.64 -68.82
N SER A 209 -5.40 -22.75 -68.75
CA SER A 209 -4.53 -22.40 -67.64
C SER A 209 -4.57 -20.91 -67.29
N SER A 210 -4.81 -20.02 -68.26
CA SER A 210 -4.86 -18.58 -67.99
C SER A 210 -6.16 -18.13 -67.34
N ASN A 211 -7.32 -18.71 -67.72
CA ASN A 211 -8.60 -18.33 -67.11
C ASN A 211 -8.77 -18.95 -65.72
N ALA A 212 -8.37 -20.21 -65.52
CA ALA A 212 -8.43 -20.85 -64.19
C ALA A 212 -7.47 -20.21 -63.17
N VAL A 213 -6.31 -19.70 -63.61
CA VAL A 213 -5.37 -18.97 -62.73
C VAL A 213 -5.90 -17.57 -62.40
N ILE A 214 -6.55 -16.89 -63.34
CA ILE A 214 -7.20 -15.60 -63.07
C ILE A 214 -8.37 -15.77 -62.10
N GLU A 215 -9.22 -16.78 -62.29
CA GLU A 215 -10.38 -17.07 -61.44
C GLU A 215 -9.94 -17.49 -60.02
N GLN A 216 -8.87 -18.29 -59.89
CA GLN A 216 -8.27 -18.61 -58.58
C GLN A 216 -7.62 -17.39 -57.91
N HIS A 217 -6.98 -16.50 -58.67
CA HIS A 217 -6.43 -15.27 -58.11
C HIS A 217 -7.53 -14.29 -57.68
N GLU A 218 -8.66 -14.26 -58.40
CA GLU A 218 -9.82 -13.46 -58.06
C GLU A 218 -10.53 -14.00 -56.82
N ASP A 219 -10.67 -15.33 -56.68
CA ASP A 219 -11.16 -15.97 -55.46
C ASP A 219 -10.23 -15.77 -54.27
N ILE A 220 -8.91 -15.84 -54.46
CA ILE A 220 -7.93 -15.53 -53.41
C ILE A 220 -8.00 -14.05 -53.02
N LEU A 221 -8.18 -13.15 -53.99
CA LEU A 221 -8.37 -11.72 -53.74
C LEU A 221 -9.66 -11.43 -52.98
N ASN A 222 -10.76 -12.11 -53.34
CA ASN A 222 -12.04 -12.00 -52.64
C ASN A 222 -11.93 -12.53 -51.21
N GLN A 223 -11.29 -13.68 -51.01
CA GLN A 223 -11.02 -14.23 -49.66
C GLN A 223 -10.10 -13.32 -48.83
N LEU A 224 -9.06 -12.74 -49.44
CA LEU A 224 -8.19 -11.76 -48.77
C LEU A 224 -8.94 -10.46 -48.44
N THR A 225 -9.81 -9.99 -49.33
CA THR A 225 -10.61 -8.78 -49.10
C THR A 225 -11.64 -9.02 -48.00
N ASP A 226 -12.25 -10.20 -47.96
CA ASP A 226 -13.13 -10.64 -46.86
C ASP A 226 -12.37 -10.76 -45.54
N LEU A 227 -11.14 -11.29 -45.56
CA LEU A 227 -10.30 -11.38 -44.37
C LEU A 227 -9.85 -9.99 -43.89
N ILE A 228 -9.49 -9.09 -44.81
CA ILE A 228 -9.11 -7.70 -44.50
C ILE A 228 -10.31 -6.95 -43.91
N THR A 229 -11.50 -7.08 -44.49
CA THR A 229 -12.70 -6.43 -43.97
C THR A 229 -13.11 -7.00 -42.61
N LYS A 230 -12.98 -8.32 -42.39
CA LYS A 230 -13.16 -8.97 -41.07
C LYS A 230 -12.16 -8.44 -40.03
N LEU A 231 -10.86 -8.37 -40.36
CA LEU A 231 -9.83 -7.80 -39.48
C LEU A 231 -10.05 -6.31 -39.19
N MET A 232 -10.49 -5.52 -40.18
CA MET A 232 -10.82 -4.11 -39.98
C MET A 232 -12.01 -3.94 -39.03
N LYS A 233 -13.05 -4.78 -39.16
CA LYS A 233 -14.20 -4.79 -38.24
C LYS A 233 -13.78 -5.14 -36.81
N GLU A 234 -12.92 -6.14 -36.62
CA GLU A 234 -12.40 -6.48 -35.30
C GLU A 234 -11.50 -5.41 -34.68
N ASN A 235 -10.59 -4.82 -35.47
CA ASN A 235 -9.79 -3.70 -35.01
C ASN A 235 -10.66 -2.50 -34.61
N SER A 236 -11.79 -2.29 -35.29
CA SER A 236 -12.80 -1.29 -34.89
C SER A 236 -13.45 -1.64 -33.54
N LYS A 237 -13.79 -2.92 -33.29
CA LYS A 237 -14.31 -3.40 -31.99
C LYS A 237 -13.29 -3.16 -30.86
N PHE A 238 -12.01 -3.47 -31.08
CA PHE A 238 -10.94 -3.18 -30.11
C PHE A 238 -10.72 -1.68 -29.88
N SER A 239 -10.76 -0.86 -30.93
CA SER A 239 -10.61 0.58 -30.80
C SER A 239 -11.75 1.20 -29.99
N LYS A 240 -13.01 0.78 -30.23
CA LYS A 240 -14.17 1.18 -29.43
C LYS A 240 -14.04 0.72 -27.98
N PHE A 241 -13.60 -0.51 -27.74
CA PHE A 241 -13.37 -1.05 -26.40
C PHE A 241 -12.31 -0.26 -25.62
N ILE A 242 -11.17 0.03 -26.25
CA ILE A 242 -10.09 0.82 -25.63
C ILE A 242 -10.57 2.23 -25.30
N LYS A 243 -11.39 2.84 -26.16
CA LYS A 243 -11.96 4.17 -25.91
C LYS A 243 -12.87 4.18 -24.68
N ILE A 244 -13.78 3.20 -24.57
CA ILE A 244 -14.70 3.06 -23.43
C ILE A 244 -13.93 2.73 -22.14
N LEU A 245 -12.89 1.90 -22.24
CA LEU A 245 -12.03 1.56 -21.10
C LEU A 245 -11.23 2.77 -20.61
N ASN A 246 -10.68 3.57 -21.53
CA ASN A 246 -9.99 4.81 -21.18
C ASN A 246 -10.95 5.82 -20.56
N GLU A 247 -12.17 5.94 -21.06
CA GLU A 247 -13.20 6.81 -20.49
C GLU A 247 -13.58 6.36 -19.06
N TYR A 248 -13.72 5.06 -18.83
CA TYR A 248 -13.91 4.49 -17.50
C TYR A 248 -12.74 4.81 -16.56
N ILE A 249 -11.49 4.58 -17.00
CA ILE A 249 -10.30 4.87 -16.19
C ILE A 249 -10.17 6.36 -15.88
N SER A 250 -10.43 7.24 -16.86
CA SER A 250 -10.43 8.69 -16.66
C SER A 250 -11.50 9.11 -15.64
N ASN A 251 -12.71 8.56 -15.72
CA ASN A 251 -13.77 8.83 -14.77
C ASN A 251 -13.45 8.30 -13.36
N LEU A 252 -12.84 7.12 -13.26
CA LEU A 252 -12.38 6.55 -11.99
C LEU A 252 -11.28 7.40 -11.36
N ASN A 253 -10.30 7.85 -12.15
CA ASN A 253 -9.22 8.73 -11.69
C ASN A 253 -9.76 10.09 -11.23
N LEU A 254 -10.74 10.67 -11.94
CA LEU A 254 -11.39 11.91 -11.52
C LEU A 254 -12.17 11.73 -10.20
N GLN A 255 -12.82 10.58 -10.00
CA GLN A 255 -13.54 10.28 -8.77
C GLN A 255 -12.60 10.09 -7.57
N ILE A 256 -11.44 9.48 -7.77
CA ILE A 256 -10.40 9.36 -6.73
C ILE A 256 -9.75 10.72 -6.44
N PHE A 257 -9.44 11.51 -7.47
CA PHE A 257 -8.73 12.79 -7.31
C PHE A 257 -9.60 13.88 -6.68
N ASN A 258 -10.84 14.04 -7.13
CA ASN A 258 -11.73 15.10 -6.65
C ASN A 258 -12.30 14.84 -5.25
N LYS A 259 -12.33 13.60 -4.76
CA LYS A 259 -12.92 13.25 -3.45
C LYS A 259 -11.92 13.12 -2.31
N ASN A 260 -10.61 13.14 -2.57
CA ASN A 260 -9.59 13.27 -1.52
C ASN A 260 -9.69 14.59 -0.73
N SER A 261 -10.50 15.57 -1.18
CA SER A 261 -10.61 16.91 -0.58
C SER A 261 -11.87 17.14 0.26
N GLN A 262 -12.92 16.32 0.14
CA GLN A 262 -14.18 16.51 0.89
C GLN A 262 -14.85 15.18 1.23
N ASN A 263 -14.81 14.80 2.51
CA ASN A 263 -15.60 13.77 3.18
C ASN A 263 -15.62 12.37 2.53
N LEU A 264 -14.90 11.43 3.15
CA LEU A 264 -14.80 10.02 2.77
C LEU A 264 -16.12 9.23 2.91
N ASN A 265 -17.13 9.76 3.61
CA ASN A 265 -18.32 9.01 4.01
C ASN A 265 -19.31 8.60 2.89
N LEU A 266 -18.99 8.74 1.59
CA LEU A 266 -19.80 8.22 0.48
C LEU A 266 -18.96 8.08 -0.81
N ILE A 267 -18.02 7.14 -0.80
CA ILE A 267 -17.35 6.70 -2.03
C ILE A 267 -18.21 5.62 -2.70
N ASN A 268 -19.23 6.04 -3.44
CA ASN A 268 -19.93 5.14 -4.36
C ASN A 268 -19.16 5.11 -5.69
N LEU A 269 -18.15 4.24 -5.80
CA LEU A 269 -17.37 4.06 -7.03
C LEU A 269 -18.31 3.66 -8.18
N THR A 270 -18.08 4.20 -9.37
CA THR A 270 -18.91 3.84 -10.52
C THR A 270 -18.61 2.41 -10.95
N ASN A 271 -19.60 1.53 -10.84
CA ASN A 271 -19.46 0.12 -11.21
C ASN A 271 -19.11 0.01 -12.70
N PRO A 272 -18.04 -0.73 -13.07
CA PRO A 272 -17.65 -0.93 -14.46
C PRO A 272 -18.76 -1.49 -15.37
N SER A 273 -19.73 -2.23 -14.81
CA SER A 273 -20.92 -2.71 -15.54
C SER A 273 -21.86 -1.61 -16.07
N LYS A 274 -21.83 -0.41 -15.48
CA LYS A 274 -22.68 0.71 -15.89
C LYS A 274 -22.10 1.50 -17.07
N ILE A 275 -20.80 1.37 -17.33
CA ILE A 275 -20.06 2.13 -18.36
C ILE A 275 -19.57 1.20 -19.48
N ILE A 276 -19.16 -0.02 -19.14
CA ILE A 276 -18.63 -0.99 -20.09
C ILE A 276 -19.73 -1.99 -20.43
N ASP A 277 -20.57 -1.64 -21.42
CA ASP A 277 -21.54 -2.58 -22.00
C ASP A 277 -20.92 -3.29 -23.22
N LEU A 278 -20.55 -4.56 -23.01
CA LEU A 278 -20.01 -5.42 -24.07
C LEU A 278 -21.01 -5.65 -25.20
N ASN A 279 -22.31 -5.66 -24.91
CA ASN A 279 -23.32 -5.95 -25.91
C ASN A 279 -23.43 -4.82 -26.95
N GLN A 280 -23.21 -3.57 -26.54
CA GLN A 280 -23.13 -2.43 -27.47
C GLN A 280 -21.93 -2.50 -28.42
N ILE A 281 -20.87 -3.22 -28.04
CA ILE A 281 -19.64 -3.38 -28.85
C ILE A 281 -19.76 -4.58 -29.80
N VAL A 282 -20.56 -5.59 -29.42
CA VAL A 282 -20.67 -6.88 -30.14
C VAL A 282 -21.79 -6.89 -31.19
N ASN A 283 -22.75 -5.97 -31.17
CA ASN A 283 -23.92 -5.90 -32.08
C ASN A 283 -23.64 -5.77 -33.60
N ASP A 284 -22.40 -5.92 -34.06
CA ASP A 284 -22.09 -6.14 -35.48
C ASP A 284 -21.86 -7.64 -35.70
N ASP A 285 -22.90 -8.34 -36.20
CA ASP A 285 -22.98 -9.76 -36.55
C ASP A 285 -21.72 -10.25 -37.28
N SER A 286 -20.90 -11.05 -36.59
CA SER A 286 -19.77 -11.76 -37.21
C SER A 286 -19.45 -13.02 -36.40
N ASP A 287 -20.21 -14.08 -36.63
CA ASP A 287 -20.21 -15.33 -35.85
C ASP A 287 -19.06 -16.31 -36.13
N GLU A 288 -18.03 -15.94 -36.90
CA GLU A 288 -17.04 -16.93 -37.38
C GLU A 288 -15.56 -16.60 -37.14
N LEU A 289 -15.24 -15.58 -36.34
CA LEU A 289 -13.87 -15.40 -35.84
C LEU A 289 -13.86 -15.25 -34.33
N GLU A 290 -13.32 -16.26 -33.65
CA GLU A 290 -12.91 -16.18 -32.25
C GLU A 290 -11.77 -15.16 -32.09
N SER A 291 -12.07 -13.87 -31.89
CA SER A 291 -10.95 -12.95 -31.60
C SER A 291 -11.23 -11.72 -30.74
N PHE A 292 -12.46 -11.23 -30.61
CA PHE A 292 -12.74 -10.15 -29.65
C PHE A 292 -13.18 -10.63 -28.27
N GLU A 293 -14.12 -11.57 -28.18
CA GLU A 293 -14.71 -11.97 -26.89
C GLU A 293 -13.74 -12.74 -25.97
N ILE A 294 -12.86 -13.56 -26.55
CA ILE A 294 -11.91 -14.38 -25.78
C ILE A 294 -10.88 -13.52 -25.06
N LEU A 295 -10.45 -12.40 -25.66
CA LEU A 295 -9.47 -11.49 -25.08
C LEU A 295 -10.10 -10.39 -24.21
N SER A 296 -11.29 -9.91 -24.57
CA SER A 296 -11.97 -8.84 -23.83
C SER A 296 -12.58 -9.32 -22.51
N LYS A 297 -13.15 -10.54 -22.45
CA LYS A 297 -13.77 -11.08 -21.22
C LYS A 297 -12.77 -11.20 -20.05
N PRO A 298 -11.56 -11.77 -20.20
CA PRO A 298 -10.56 -11.81 -19.13
C PRO A 298 -10.08 -10.43 -18.69
N LEU A 299 -9.90 -9.50 -19.63
CA LEU A 299 -9.49 -8.13 -19.32
C LEU A 299 -10.55 -7.40 -18.50
N ILE A 300 -11.81 -7.51 -18.88
CA ILE A 300 -12.93 -6.94 -18.14
C ILE A 300 -13.06 -7.59 -16.76
N ASN A 301 -12.88 -8.91 -16.65
CA ASN A 301 -12.85 -9.59 -15.35
C ASN A 301 -11.73 -9.04 -14.43
N ASN A 302 -10.55 -8.74 -14.99
CA ASN A 302 -9.48 -8.07 -14.23
C ASN A 302 -9.85 -6.64 -13.84
N VAL A 303 -10.55 -5.89 -14.70
CA VAL A 303 -11.09 -4.56 -14.35
C VAL A 303 -12.13 -4.65 -13.21
N TYR A 304 -13.01 -5.65 -13.23
CA TYR A 304 -13.95 -5.93 -12.13
C TYR A 304 -13.22 -6.31 -10.85
N LYS A 305 -12.21 -7.19 -10.90
CA LYS A 305 -11.39 -7.54 -9.73
C LYS A 305 -10.69 -6.32 -9.15
N ASN A 306 -10.12 -5.46 -10.00
CA ASN A 306 -9.49 -4.22 -9.56
C ASN A 306 -10.51 -3.26 -8.94
N PHE A 307 -11.71 -3.14 -9.50
CA PHE A 307 -12.80 -2.38 -8.88
C PHE A 307 -13.14 -2.93 -7.49
N HIS A 308 -13.29 -4.25 -7.34
CA HIS A 308 -13.56 -4.86 -6.05
C HIS A 308 -12.43 -4.65 -5.05
N TYR A 309 -11.16 -4.82 -5.46
CA TYR A 309 -10.02 -4.55 -4.57
C TYR A 309 -9.93 -3.08 -4.16
N LEU A 310 -10.22 -2.15 -5.05
CA LEU A 310 -10.27 -0.72 -4.72
C LEU A 310 -11.45 -0.41 -3.79
N ASN A 311 -12.61 -0.99 -4.03
CA ASN A 311 -13.78 -0.84 -3.17
C ASN A 311 -13.53 -1.44 -1.78
N ASP A 312 -12.90 -2.61 -1.69
CA ASP A 312 -12.54 -3.26 -0.44
C ASP A 312 -11.47 -2.47 0.32
N LEU A 313 -10.51 -1.89 -0.39
CA LEU A 313 -9.50 -0.99 0.19
C LEU A 313 -10.14 0.28 0.74
N ILE A 314 -11.07 0.88 -0.01
CA ILE A 314 -11.81 2.05 0.43
C ILE A 314 -12.70 1.72 1.64
N ASN A 315 -13.44 0.61 1.61
CA ASN A 315 -14.23 0.14 2.75
C ASN A 315 -13.34 -0.20 3.95
N SER A 316 -12.12 -0.70 3.72
CA SER A 316 -11.15 -0.97 4.79
C SER A 316 -10.64 0.33 5.42
N ILE A 317 -10.42 1.38 4.62
CA ILE A 317 -10.07 2.72 5.10
C ILE A 317 -11.25 3.31 5.89
N ASP A 318 -12.48 3.22 5.40
CA ASP A 318 -13.69 3.67 6.12
C ASP A 318 -13.85 2.92 7.45
N SER A 319 -13.64 1.60 7.47
CA SER A 319 -13.69 0.80 8.71
C SER A 319 -12.55 1.15 9.69
N GLN A 320 -11.40 1.57 9.18
CA GLN A 320 -10.30 2.08 10.02
C GLN A 320 -10.62 3.47 10.57
N ILE A 321 -11.30 4.32 9.81
CA ILE A 321 -11.76 5.63 10.27
C ILE A 321 -12.85 5.45 11.33
N ASP A 322 -13.82 4.56 11.14
CA ASP A 322 -14.86 4.27 12.14
C ASP A 322 -14.30 3.60 13.43
N SER A 323 -13.25 2.77 13.31
CA SER A 323 -12.60 2.17 14.48
C SER A 323 -11.62 3.11 15.21
N THR A 324 -11.17 4.19 14.56
CA THR A 324 -10.32 5.23 15.17
C THR A 324 -11.08 6.52 15.52
N SER A 325 -12.31 6.69 15.04
CA SER A 325 -13.24 7.72 15.48
C SER A 325 -13.92 7.32 16.79
N SER A 326 -13.16 7.45 17.87
CA SER A 326 -13.52 8.41 18.90
C SER A 326 -14.88 8.33 19.60
N ASP A 327 -15.56 7.19 19.74
CA ASP A 327 -16.76 7.11 20.60
C ASP A 327 -16.46 6.86 22.10
N PRO A 328 -15.56 5.93 22.49
CA PRO A 328 -15.26 5.70 23.92
C PRO A 328 -14.38 6.80 24.53
N THR A 329 -13.52 7.44 23.72
CA THR A 329 -12.65 8.53 24.18
C THR A 329 -13.37 9.88 24.18
N ILE A 330 -14.23 10.18 23.20
CA ILE A 330 -15.07 11.39 23.26
C ILE A 330 -16.16 11.26 24.30
N SER A 331 -16.79 10.09 24.49
CA SER A 331 -17.73 9.91 25.59
C SER A 331 -17.05 10.09 26.95
N LYS A 332 -15.84 9.55 27.13
CA LYS A 332 -15.06 9.78 28.35
C LYS A 332 -14.67 11.25 28.53
N LEU A 333 -14.24 11.93 27.47
CA LEU A 333 -13.92 13.36 27.53
C LEU A 333 -15.16 14.22 27.78
N ARG A 334 -16.33 13.88 27.23
CA ARG A 334 -17.61 14.55 27.52
C ARG A 334 -18.01 14.35 28.96
N GLN A 335 -17.92 13.12 29.46
CA GLN A 335 -18.20 12.80 30.86
C GLN A 335 -17.23 13.53 31.81
N GLU A 336 -15.94 13.59 31.49
CA GLU A 336 -14.95 14.37 32.25
C GLU A 336 -15.25 15.87 32.20
N ASN A 337 -15.70 16.39 31.05
CA ASN A 337 -16.09 17.79 30.93
C ASN A 337 -17.34 18.11 31.76
N ASP A 338 -18.36 17.25 31.74
CA ASP A 338 -19.57 17.40 32.54
C ASP A 338 -19.28 17.38 34.05
N ILE A 339 -18.36 16.50 34.48
CA ILE A 339 -17.87 16.47 35.87
C ILE A 339 -17.13 17.76 36.21
N LEU A 340 -16.29 18.28 35.31
CA LEU A 340 -15.58 19.54 35.52
C LEU A 340 -16.54 20.73 35.62
N TYR A 341 -17.57 20.80 34.77
CA TYR A 341 -18.60 21.83 34.84
C TYR A 341 -19.39 21.75 36.16
N SER A 342 -19.80 20.55 36.58
CA SER A 342 -20.47 20.34 37.86
C SER A 342 -19.60 20.76 39.05
N ASN A 343 -18.32 20.41 39.03
CA ASN A 343 -17.36 20.78 40.07
C ASN A 343 -17.11 22.28 40.11
N TRP A 344 -16.99 22.92 38.94
CA TRP A 344 -16.83 24.37 38.83
C TRP A 344 -18.07 25.11 39.36
N GLN A 345 -19.26 24.65 39.00
CA GLN A 345 -20.51 25.24 39.49
C GLN A 345 -20.70 25.04 41.00
N SER A 346 -20.28 23.89 41.54
CA SER A 346 -20.25 23.64 42.98
C SER A 346 -19.23 24.53 43.71
N ALA A 347 -18.07 24.79 43.10
CA ALA A 347 -17.07 25.69 43.64
C ALA A 347 -17.54 27.15 43.64
N ILE A 348 -18.26 27.58 42.60
CA ILE A 348 -18.91 28.90 42.57
C ILE A 348 -19.95 29.02 43.68
N LYS A 349 -20.81 28.01 43.82
CA LYS A 349 -21.83 28.01 44.87
C LYS A 349 -21.22 28.06 46.27
N ALA A 350 -20.16 27.29 46.51
CA ALA A 350 -19.43 27.37 47.76
C ALA A 350 -18.84 28.77 48.00
N LEU A 351 -18.27 29.41 46.97
CA LEU A 351 -17.79 30.79 47.06
C LEU A 351 -18.91 31.80 47.39
N GLU A 352 -20.09 31.63 46.80
CA GLU A 352 -21.27 32.45 47.10
C GLU A 352 -21.77 32.21 48.53
N ASP A 353 -21.78 30.96 49.01
CA ASP A 353 -22.14 30.61 50.38
C ASP A 353 -21.14 31.20 51.39
N TRP A 354 -19.84 31.16 51.09
CA TRP A 354 -18.79 31.79 51.89
C TRP A 354 -18.95 33.31 51.94
N LYS A 355 -19.23 33.94 50.80
CA LYS A 355 -19.47 35.39 50.73
C LYS A 355 -20.72 35.79 51.51
N SER A 356 -21.77 34.98 51.45
CA SER A 356 -23.01 35.19 52.20
C SER A 356 -22.79 35.04 53.70
N TYR A 357 -21.96 34.08 54.12
CA TYR A 357 -21.56 33.88 55.51
C TYR A 357 -20.71 35.05 56.04
N GLU A 358 -19.79 35.57 55.22
CA GLU A 358 -18.96 36.73 55.57
C GLU A 358 -19.80 38.01 55.74
N GLN A 359 -20.83 38.20 54.89
CA GLN A 359 -21.81 39.28 55.03
C GLN A 359 -22.72 39.12 56.26
N PHE A 360 -23.05 37.89 56.65
CA PHE A 360 -23.82 37.62 57.88
C PHE A 360 -23.02 37.84 59.16
N LYS A 361 -21.69 37.70 59.10
CA LYS A 361 -20.78 37.90 60.24
C LYS A 361 -20.36 39.37 60.43
N SER A 362 -20.65 40.22 59.45
CA SER A 362 -20.31 41.66 59.44
C SER A 362 -21.50 42.59 59.73
N ASN A 363 -22.68 42.02 59.98
CA ASN A 363 -23.81 42.64 60.70
C ASN A 363 -23.91 42.03 62.10
#